data_AF-A0AAE9Z063-F1
#
_entry.id   AF-A0AAE9Z063-F1
#
_cell.length_a   1.000
_cell.length_b   1.000
_cell.length_c   1.000
_cell.angle_alpha   90.00
_cell.angle_beta   90.00
_cell.angle_gamma   90.00
#
_symmetry.space_group_name_H-M   'P 1'
#
loop_
_entity.id
_entity.type
_entity.pdbx_description
1 polymer ?
#
loop_
_entity_poly.entity_id
_entity_poly.type
_entity_poly.pdbx_seq_one_letter_code
_entity_poly.pdbx_strand_id
1 'polypeptide(L)' 'MRKKSKLQKVSLFFGIASFIGAFVSLIWLLVTKEGASHEYVASMAALSFVCFAGGVVFMTMATANLPNLTPGE' A
#
# COMPACT_ATOMS: atom_id res chain seq x y z
N MET A 1 -23.20 14.03 0.98
CA MET A 1 -21.84 13.45 0.84
C MET A 1 -21.54 13.26 -0.64
N ARG A 2 -20.46 13.82 -1.19
CA ARG A 2 -20.06 13.59 -2.60
C ARG A 2 -19.81 12.08 -2.81
N LYS A 3 -20.37 11.48 -3.87
CA LYS A 3 -20.09 10.08 -4.22
C LYS A 3 -18.61 9.94 -4.57
N LYS A 4 -17.90 9.02 -3.91
CA LYS A 4 -16.51 8.69 -4.27
C LYS A 4 -16.45 8.12 -5.68
N SER A 5 -15.50 8.60 -6.48
CA SER A 5 -15.24 8.12 -7.84
C SER A 5 -14.84 6.63 -7.83
N LYS A 6 -15.10 5.91 -8.95
CA LYS A 6 -14.65 4.52 -9.13
C LYS A 6 -13.14 4.40 -8.88
N LEU A 7 -12.35 5.39 -9.34
CA LEU A 7 -10.90 5.41 -9.15
C LEU A 7 -10.50 5.51 -7.67
N GLN A 8 -11.21 6.31 -6.86
CA GLN A 8 -10.94 6.40 -5.43
C GLN A 8 -11.23 5.08 -4.68
N LYS A 9 -12.26 4.34 -5.11
CA LYS A 9 -12.55 3.01 -4.55
C LYS A 9 -11.48 2.00 -4.91
N VAL A 10 -10.98 2.05 -6.14
CA VAL A 10 -9.87 1.20 -6.60
C VAL A 10 -8.59 1.54 -5.82
N SER A 11 -8.25 2.83 -5.68
CA SER A 11 -7.13 3.27 -4.85
C SER A 11 -7.28 2.80 -3.40
N LEU A 12 -8.48 2.82 -2.83
CA LEU A 12 -8.72 2.33 -1.47
C LEU A 12 -8.35 0.85 -1.33
N PHE A 13 -8.82 0.03 -2.27
CA PHE A 13 -8.53 -1.40 -2.29
C PHE A 13 -7.03 -1.67 -2.39
N PHE A 14 -6.34 -1.01 -3.32
CA PHE A 14 -4.89 -1.15 -3.46
C PHE A 14 -4.14 -0.66 -2.21
N GLY A 15 -4.56 0.45 -1.61
CA GLY A 15 -3.96 0.94 -0.37
C GLY A 15 -4.04 -0.08 0.77
N ILE A 16 -5.22 -0.66 1.00
CA ILE A 16 -5.42 -1.71 2.02
C ILE A 16 -4.58 -2.94 1.71
N ALA A 17 -4.59 -3.43 0.46
CA ALA A 17 -3.81 -4.60 0.06
C ALA A 17 -2.29 -4.38 0.25
N SER A 18 -1.79 -3.18 -0.09
CA SER A 18 -0.39 -2.82 0.12
C SER A 18 -0.01 -2.80 1.61
N PHE A 19 -0.87 -2.30 2.50
CA PHE A 19 -0.61 -2.34 3.94
C PHE A 19 -0.57 -3.77 4.49
N ILE A 20 -1.49 -4.64 4.04
CA ILE A 20 -1.47 -6.07 4.42
C ILE A 20 -0.16 -6.70 3.96
N GLY A 21 0.26 -6.46 2.71
CA GLY A 21 1.52 -6.97 2.17
C GLY A 21 2.72 -6.49 2.99
N ALA A 22 2.80 -5.19 3.29
CA ALA A 22 3.87 -4.64 4.12
C ALA A 22 3.96 -5.31 5.49
N PHE A 23 2.81 -5.52 6.15
CA PHE A 23 2.75 -6.13 7.47
C PHE A 23 3.15 -7.61 7.45
N VAL A 24 2.68 -8.37 6.46
CA VAL A 24 3.06 -9.78 6.27
C VAL A 24 4.56 -9.91 6.01
N SER A 25 5.13 -9.07 5.14
CA SER A 25 6.57 -9.07 4.86
C SER A 25 7.40 -8.73 6.09
N LEU A 26 6.96 -7.77 6.91
CA LEU A 26 7.61 -7.42 8.18
C LEU A 26 7.57 -8.56 9.20
N ILE A 27 6.41 -9.19 9.40
CA ILE A 27 6.27 -10.35 10.30
C ILE A 27 7.19 -11.48 9.82
N TRP A 28 7.18 -11.78 8.52
CA TRP A 28 8.01 -12.82 7.95
C TRP A 28 9.50 -12.54 8.17
N LEU A 29 9.93 -11.29 7.98
CA LEU A 29 11.29 -10.85 8.24
C LEU A 29 11.68 -11.08 9.71
N LEU A 30 10.82 -10.70 10.67
CA LEU A 30 11.09 -10.86 12.10
C LEU A 30 11.27 -12.32 12.51
N VAL A 31 10.53 -13.24 11.89
CA VAL A 31 10.61 -14.69 12.17
C VAL A 31 11.83 -15.33 11.50
N THR A 32 12.24 -14.84 10.32
CA THR A 32 13.27 -15.49 9.49
C THR A 32 14.66 -14.86 9.57
N LYS A 33 14.79 -13.66 10.16
CA LYS A 33 16.04 -12.88 10.16
C LYS A 33 17.27 -13.59 10.73
N GLU A 34 17.10 -14.54 11.66
CA GLU A 34 18.23 -15.18 12.36
C GLU A 34 18.91 -16.27 11.53
N GLY A 35 18.23 -16.82 10.53
CA GLY A 35 18.76 -17.86 9.63
C GLY A 35 18.84 -17.44 8.16
N ALA A 36 18.43 -16.21 7.83
CA ALA A 36 18.37 -15.72 6.46
C ALA A 36 19.64 -14.97 6.06
N SER A 37 19.96 -14.99 4.75
CA SER A 37 21.09 -14.23 4.22
C SER A 37 20.85 -12.71 4.33
N HIS A 38 21.93 -11.92 4.41
CA HIS A 38 21.84 -10.46 4.51
C HIS A 38 21.09 -9.85 3.32
N GLU A 39 21.27 -10.40 2.12
CA GLU A 39 20.61 -9.95 0.90
C GLU A 39 19.09 -10.20 0.98
N TYR A 40 18.67 -11.34 1.50
CA TYR A 40 17.25 -11.66 1.69
C TYR A 40 16.60 -10.71 2.68
N VAL A 41 17.24 -10.48 3.83
CA VAL A 41 16.76 -9.56 4.86
C VAL A 41 16.62 -8.14 4.32
N ALA A 42 17.64 -7.65 3.60
CA ALA A 42 17.60 -6.33 2.97
C ALA A 42 16.48 -6.22 1.92
N SER A 43 16.29 -7.25 1.10
CA SER A 43 15.25 -7.29 0.06
C SER A 43 13.84 -7.26 0.66
N MET A 44 13.60 -8.05 1.70
CA MET A 44 12.32 -8.11 2.40
C MET A 44 12.01 -6.83 3.18
N ALA A 45 13.04 -6.20 3.77
CA ALA A 45 12.90 -4.89 4.39
C ALA A 45 12.53 -3.79 3.37
N ALA A 46 13.20 -3.78 2.21
CA ALA A 46 12.90 -2.85 1.12
C ALA A 46 11.48 -3.04 0.57
N LEU A 47 11.06 -4.30 0.35
CA LEU A 47 9.70 -4.63 -0.08
C LEU A 47 8.66 -4.13 0.93
N SER A 48 8.88 -4.39 2.21
CA SER A 48 7.99 -3.93 3.29
C SER A 48 7.84 -2.41 3.29
N PHE A 49 8.95 -1.69 3.10
CA PHE A 49 8.95 -0.22 3.00
C PHE A 49 8.18 0.28 1.77
N VAL A 50 8.42 -0.29 0.58
CA VAL A 50 7.73 0.11 -0.65
C VAL A 50 6.22 -0.14 -0.55
N CYS A 51 5.81 -1.29 -0.03
CA CYS A 51 4.40 -1.62 0.20
C CYS A 51 3.76 -0.65 1.22
N PHE A 52 4.47 -0.30 2.28
CA PHE A 52 3.97 0.66 3.27
C PHE A 52 3.81 2.06 2.66
N ALA A 53 4.85 2.58 1.99
CA ALA A 53 4.83 3.90 1.37
C ALA A 53 3.75 4.00 0.27
N GLY A 54 3.66 3.00 -0.61
CA GLY A 54 2.60 2.90 -1.62
C GLY A 54 1.21 2.83 -0.98
N GLY A 55 1.05 2.05 0.09
CA GLY A 55 -0.18 1.98 0.87
C GLY A 55 -0.63 3.35 1.37
N VAL A 56 0.27 4.14 1.97
CA VAL A 56 -0.02 5.50 2.45
C VAL A 56 -0.49 6.41 1.31
N VAL A 57 0.19 6.38 0.16
CA VAL A 57 -0.17 7.20 -1.00
C VAL A 57 -1.56 6.84 -1.50
N PHE A 58 -1.83 5.55 -1.75
CA PHE A 58 -3.12 5.09 -2.24
C PHE A 58 -4.27 5.37 -1.26
N MET A 59 -4.00 5.24 0.04
CA MET A 59 -4.97 5.51 1.10
C MET A 59 -5.29 7.01 1.21
N THR A 60 -4.29 7.87 0.99
CA THR A 60 -4.46 9.32 0.91
C THR A 60 -5.27 9.72 -0.33
N MET A 61 -4.96 9.14 -1.50
CA MET A 61 -5.76 9.36 -2.73
C MET A 61 -7.21 8.92 -2.58
N ALA A 62 -7.45 7.80 -1.90
CA ALA A 62 -8.78 7.27 -1.63
C ALA A 62 -9.58 8.13 -0.65
N THR A 63 -8.93 8.86 0.25
CA THR A 63 -9.56 9.73 1.26
C THR A 63 -9.63 11.19 0.85
N ALA A 64 -8.81 11.61 -0.12
CA ALA A 64 -8.88 12.94 -0.70
C ALA A 64 -10.27 13.20 -1.31
N ASN A 65 -10.83 14.40 -1.08
CA ASN A 65 -12.07 14.84 -1.71
C ASN A 65 -11.80 15.32 -3.15
N LEU A 66 -11.38 14.40 -4.02
CA LEU A 66 -11.11 14.72 -5.42
C LEU A 66 -12.42 15.09 -6.15
N PRO A 67 -12.44 16.19 -6.93
CA PRO A 67 -13.57 16.51 -7.79
C PRO A 67 -13.75 15.41 -8.85
N ASN A 68 -14.97 15.28 -9.37
CA ASN A 68 -15.24 14.39 -10.49
C ASN A 68 -14.50 14.95 -11.72
N LEU A 69 -13.45 14.26 -12.17
CA LEU A 69 -12.64 14.66 -13.34
C LEU A 69 -13.10 13.96 -14.63
N THR A 70 -14.32 13.42 -14.65
CA THR A 70 -14.89 12.78 -15.85
C THR A 70 -15.07 13.87 -16.92
N PRO A 71 -14.35 13.82 -18.06
CA PRO A 71 -14.54 14.79 -19.13
C PRO A 71 -15.91 14.55 -19.78
N GLY A 72 -16.83 15.51 -19.69
CA GLY A 72 -18.14 15.45 -20.34
C GLY A 72 -19.37 15.33 -19.43
N GLU A 73 -19.23 15.50 -18.11
CA GLU A 73 -20.33 15.92 -17.22
C GLU A 73 -20.17 17.38 -16.80
#